data_AF-A0A0Q7QDK9-F1
#
_entry.id   AF-A0A0Q7QDK9-F1
#
_cell.length_a   1.000
_cell.length_b   1.000
_cell.length_c   1.000
_cell.angle_alpha   90.00
_cell.angle_beta   90.00
_cell.angle_gamma   90.00
#
_symmetry.space_group_name_H-M   'P 1'
#
loop_
_entity.id
_entity.type
_entity.pdbx_description
1 polymer ?
#
loop_
_entity_poly.entity_id
_entity_poly.type
_entity_poly.pdbx_seq_one_letter_code
_entity_poly.pdbx_strand_id
1 'polypeptide(L)'
;MELADIDPSYYDNLVRSANRHGKVPAGQRLEFSGGWRKAAVTLTGEPIPAAEEAHEAAKPIIEVPVAEQLRRLHPAVASARQDKTRLAFKGPVRNRALRVLDALAKEAVRRGYEVSRAEVNPRGYRGSSRDSDLVITIGEHDHALSVVEDTDRTPHEPTARELEEAAKPFGRRIPKYDHTPSGRLTVHINGGLGVRQSHFGDTKTYNLENRLGEILQEIEGRAAASEARRLERIAQAEAEKRAWEEVRDQAILDATEAYYAKVLAKQAERWERANELARYLDAMAARIESLDPEPRAAGEAWLAWSRTYVASLSPLAKKLRMPEAPKLTTEDIKPFMRGLSPYGPRGY
;
A
#
# COMPACT_ATOMS: atom_id res chain seq x y z
N MET A 1 5.64 -24.47 -15.57
CA MET A 1 4.44 -23.77 -16.03
C MET A 1 4.08 -22.76 -14.95
N GLU A 2 4.62 -21.55 -15.03
CA GLU A 2 4.33 -20.46 -14.09
C GLU A 2 2.82 -20.22 -14.08
N LEU A 3 2.19 -20.41 -12.92
CA LEU A 3 0.81 -20.00 -12.70
C LEU A 3 0.81 -18.47 -12.78
N ALA A 4 0.12 -17.90 -13.78
CA ALA A 4 -0.07 -16.46 -13.87
C ALA A 4 -0.63 -15.94 -12.54
N ASP A 5 0.04 -14.94 -11.96
CA ASP A 5 -0.42 -14.27 -10.73
C ASP A 5 -1.86 -13.78 -10.94
N ILE A 6 -2.80 -14.38 -10.22
CA ILE A 6 -4.20 -13.97 -10.21
C ILE A 6 -4.27 -12.73 -9.32
N ASP A 7 -4.48 -11.54 -9.92
CA ASP A 7 -4.83 -10.34 -9.16
C ASP A 7 -6.27 -10.46 -8.66
N PRO A 8 -6.50 -10.73 -7.35
CA PRO A 8 -7.84 -10.95 -6.83
C PRO A 8 -8.71 -9.68 -6.94
N SER A 9 -8.07 -8.51 -6.92
CA SER A 9 -8.75 -7.23 -7.04
C SER A 9 -9.30 -6.99 -8.45
N TYR A 10 -8.64 -7.53 -9.48
CA TYR A 10 -9.13 -7.48 -10.86
C TYR A 10 -10.45 -8.25 -11.00
N TYR A 11 -10.48 -9.49 -10.49
CA TYR A 11 -11.65 -10.37 -10.63
C TYR A 11 -12.82 -9.96 -9.73
N ASP A 12 -12.56 -9.46 -8.52
CA ASP A 12 -13.61 -8.85 -7.69
C ASP A 12 -14.26 -7.66 -8.41
N ASN A 13 -13.44 -6.76 -8.99
CA ASN A 13 -13.96 -5.64 -9.77
C ASN A 13 -14.75 -6.09 -11.02
N LEU A 14 -14.32 -7.17 -11.68
CA LEU A 14 -15.02 -7.77 -12.82
C LEU A 14 -16.41 -8.30 -12.44
N VAL A 15 -16.48 -9.04 -11.34
CA VAL A 15 -17.73 -9.58 -10.80
C VAL A 15 -18.70 -8.45 -10.43
N ARG A 16 -18.22 -7.43 -9.70
CA ARG A 16 -19.05 -6.26 -9.36
C ARG A 16 -19.56 -5.51 -10.59
N SER A 17 -18.72 -5.36 -11.62
CA SER A 17 -19.09 -4.73 -12.89
C SER A 17 -20.16 -5.54 -13.63
N ALA A 18 -19.99 -6.86 -13.72
CA ALA A 18 -20.94 -7.75 -14.37
C ALA A 18 -22.32 -7.74 -13.67
N ASN A 19 -22.35 -7.77 -12.34
CA ASN A 19 -23.58 -7.65 -11.56
C ASN A 19 -24.27 -6.29 -11.80
N ARG A 20 -23.51 -5.18 -11.71
CA ARG A 20 -24.04 -3.82 -11.89
C ARG A 20 -24.69 -3.61 -13.26
N HIS A 21 -24.09 -4.14 -14.32
CA HIS A 21 -24.57 -3.96 -15.68
C HIS A 21 -25.55 -5.05 -16.14
N GLY A 22 -26.07 -5.87 -15.22
CA GLY A 22 -27.03 -6.92 -15.54
C GLY A 22 -26.50 -7.95 -16.54
N LYS A 23 -25.18 -8.21 -16.51
CA LYS A 23 -24.53 -9.24 -17.36
C LYS A 23 -24.59 -10.63 -16.75
N VAL A 24 -25.50 -10.82 -15.80
CA VAL A 24 -25.80 -12.07 -15.10
C VAL A 24 -27.25 -12.48 -15.38
N PRO A 25 -27.56 -13.79 -15.44
CA PRO A 25 -28.93 -14.25 -15.65
C PRO A 25 -29.90 -13.68 -14.60
N ALA A 26 -31.16 -13.51 -14.99
CA ALA A 26 -32.17 -12.95 -14.10
C ALA A 26 -32.29 -13.77 -12.81
N GLY A 27 -32.25 -13.09 -11.66
CA GLY A 27 -32.32 -13.71 -10.34
C GLY A 27 -31.02 -14.39 -9.88
N GLN A 28 -29.89 -14.14 -10.55
CA GLN A 28 -28.58 -14.67 -10.17
C GLN A 28 -27.56 -13.55 -10.00
N ARG A 29 -26.51 -13.79 -9.20
CA ARG A 29 -25.35 -12.89 -9.08
C ARG A 29 -24.05 -13.65 -9.15
N LEU A 30 -23.00 -12.99 -9.61
CA LEU A 30 -21.64 -13.49 -9.49
C LEU A 30 -21.06 -13.08 -8.13
N GLU A 31 -20.32 -13.99 -7.51
CA GLU A 31 -19.55 -13.75 -6.29
C GLU A 31 -18.09 -14.14 -6.55
N PHE A 32 -17.17 -13.30 -6.09
CA PHE A 32 -15.74 -13.61 -6.12
C PHE A 32 -15.31 -14.07 -4.73
N SER A 33 -14.66 -15.23 -4.66
CA SER A 33 -14.06 -15.74 -3.42
C SER A 33 -12.63 -16.20 -3.65
N GLY A 34 -11.76 -15.97 -2.66
CA GLY A 34 -10.38 -16.43 -2.68
C GLY A 34 -9.33 -15.31 -2.82
N GLY A 35 -8.08 -15.72 -2.98
CA GLY A 35 -6.91 -14.84 -3.02
C GLY A 35 -5.88 -15.29 -4.05
N TRP A 36 -4.68 -14.72 -4.00
CA TRP A 36 -3.63 -14.91 -5.02
C TRP A 36 -3.25 -16.38 -5.32
N ARG A 37 -3.47 -17.31 -4.37
CA ARG A 37 -3.21 -18.75 -4.54
C ARG A 37 -4.40 -19.57 -5.08
N LYS A 38 -5.63 -19.12 -4.84
CA LYS A 38 -6.85 -19.82 -5.25
C LYS A 38 -7.99 -18.82 -5.28
N ALA A 39 -8.55 -18.62 -6.47
CA ALA A 39 -9.69 -17.76 -6.69
C ALA A 39 -10.82 -18.53 -7.38
N ALA A 40 -12.06 -18.21 -7.05
CA ALA A 40 -13.26 -18.78 -7.64
C ALA A 40 -14.28 -17.69 -7.89
N VAL A 41 -14.90 -17.72 -9.07
CA VAL A 41 -16.09 -16.93 -9.38
C VAL A 41 -17.28 -17.88 -9.37
N THR A 42 -18.24 -17.65 -8.48
CA THR A 42 -19.42 -18.50 -8.29
C THR A 42 -20.68 -17.75 -8.69
N LEU A 43 -21.55 -18.42 -9.44
CA LEU A 43 -22.88 -17.91 -9.77
C LEU A 43 -23.84 -18.39 -8.67
N THR A 44 -24.34 -17.48 -7.84
CA THR A 44 -25.27 -17.79 -6.76
C THR A 44 -26.69 -17.41 -7.18
N GLY A 45 -27.65 -18.29 -6.84
CA GLY A 45 -29.05 -18.21 -7.26
C GLY A 45 -30.05 -18.20 -6.10
N GLU A 46 -29.60 -17.88 -4.88
CA GLU A 46 -30.52 -17.74 -3.74
C GLU A 46 -31.04 -16.31 -3.61
N PRO A 47 -32.33 -16.12 -3.25
CA PRO A 47 -32.88 -14.81 -2.95
C PRO A 47 -32.17 -14.25 -1.73
N ILE A 48 -31.43 -13.18 -1.97
CA ILE A 48 -30.79 -12.37 -0.95
C ILE A 48 -31.88 -11.90 0.03
N PRO A 49 -31.69 -11.98 1.37
CA PRO A 49 -32.64 -11.38 2.29
C PRO A 49 -32.75 -9.88 1.98
N ALA A 50 -33.97 -9.36 1.87
CA ALA A 50 -34.33 -8.02 1.37
C ALA A 50 -33.50 -6.82 1.91
N ALA A 51 -32.76 -6.99 3.01
CA ALA A 51 -31.80 -6.01 3.53
C ALA A 51 -30.53 -5.86 2.66
N GLU A 52 -30.03 -6.94 2.04
CA GLU A 52 -28.88 -6.91 1.14
C GLU A 52 -29.29 -6.53 -0.31
N GLU A 53 -30.51 -6.87 -0.74
CA GLU A 53 -31.11 -6.29 -1.97
C GLU A 53 -31.14 -4.77 -1.90
N ALA A 54 -31.42 -4.19 -0.72
CA ALA A 54 -31.47 -2.73 -0.55
C ALA A 54 -30.09 -2.04 -0.62
N HIS A 55 -28.98 -2.77 -0.44
CA HIS A 55 -27.62 -2.19 -0.45
C HIS A 55 -26.92 -2.33 -1.81
N GLU A 56 -27.24 -3.37 -2.59
CA GLU A 56 -26.59 -3.65 -3.89
C GLU A 56 -27.54 -3.64 -5.10
N ALA A 57 -28.88 -3.54 -4.92
CA ALA A 57 -29.77 -3.16 -6.01
C ALA A 57 -29.28 -1.79 -6.48
N ALA A 58 -28.79 -1.75 -7.72
CA ALA A 58 -28.17 -0.60 -8.34
C ALA A 58 -28.92 0.67 -7.91
N LYS A 59 -28.29 1.48 -7.02
CA LYS A 59 -28.82 2.80 -6.67
C LYS A 59 -29.35 3.40 -7.97
N PRO A 60 -30.64 3.75 -8.05
CA PRO A 60 -31.20 4.19 -9.31
C PRO A 60 -30.33 5.32 -9.83
N ILE A 61 -29.92 5.23 -11.10
CA ILE A 61 -29.11 6.28 -11.71
C ILE A 61 -29.94 7.54 -11.65
N ILE A 62 -29.55 8.46 -10.77
CA ILE A 62 -30.25 9.73 -10.62
C ILE A 62 -29.88 10.58 -11.85
N GLU A 63 -30.89 10.93 -12.63
CA GLU A 63 -30.73 11.84 -13.75
C GLU A 63 -30.22 13.20 -13.25
N VAL A 64 -29.21 13.73 -13.93
CA VAL A 64 -28.59 15.01 -13.58
C VAL A 64 -29.03 16.04 -14.60
N PRO A 65 -29.81 17.06 -14.21
CA PRO A 65 -30.27 18.07 -15.15
C PRO A 65 -29.10 18.93 -15.64
N VAL A 66 -28.95 19.05 -16.97
CA VAL A 66 -27.95 19.90 -17.61
C VAL A 66 -28.63 21.18 -18.09
N ALA A 67 -28.27 22.32 -17.51
CA ALA A 67 -28.83 23.61 -17.91
C ALA A 67 -28.40 23.99 -19.34
N GLU A 68 -29.33 24.51 -20.14
CA GLU A 68 -29.01 25.00 -21.49
C GLU A 68 -28.10 26.23 -21.49
N GLN A 69 -28.14 27.04 -20.43
CA GLN A 69 -27.42 28.31 -20.32
C GLN A 69 -26.54 28.39 -19.08
N LEU A 70 -25.30 28.88 -19.25
CA LEU A 70 -24.29 29.03 -18.20
C LEU A 70 -24.43 30.37 -17.45
N ARG A 71 -25.51 30.56 -16.68
CA ARG A 71 -25.77 31.82 -15.95
C ARG A 71 -25.10 31.89 -14.57
N ARG A 72 -24.97 30.77 -13.86
CA ARG A 72 -24.34 30.66 -12.54
C ARG A 72 -23.46 29.42 -12.51
N LEU A 73 -22.22 29.55 -12.95
CA LEU A 73 -21.26 28.46 -12.95
C LEU A 73 -20.79 28.13 -11.53
N HIS A 74 -20.56 26.85 -11.27
CA HIS A 74 -19.80 26.42 -10.10
C HIS A 74 -18.40 27.07 -10.09
N PRO A 75 -17.86 27.55 -8.96
CA PRO A 75 -16.57 28.25 -8.91
C PRO A 75 -15.41 27.51 -9.59
N ALA A 76 -15.31 26.19 -9.39
CA ALA A 76 -14.28 25.37 -10.04
C ALA A 76 -14.39 25.40 -11.58
N VAL A 77 -15.62 25.35 -12.11
CA VAL A 77 -15.88 25.38 -13.55
C VAL A 77 -15.74 26.80 -14.12
N ALA A 78 -16.10 27.82 -13.34
CA ALA A 78 -15.83 29.22 -13.70
C ALA A 78 -14.32 29.47 -13.85
N SER A 79 -13.50 28.90 -12.97
CA SER A 79 -12.04 28.95 -13.08
C SER A 79 -11.53 28.18 -14.31
N ALA A 80 -12.01 26.97 -14.55
CA ALA A 80 -11.68 26.20 -15.77
C ALA A 80 -12.06 26.94 -17.06
N ARG A 81 -13.18 27.69 -17.07
CA ARG A 81 -13.59 28.51 -18.22
C ARG A 81 -12.58 29.61 -18.55
N GLN A 82 -11.94 30.20 -17.54
CA GLN A 82 -10.96 31.28 -17.71
C GLN A 82 -9.59 30.75 -18.18
N ASP A 83 -9.29 29.49 -17.86
CA ASP A 83 -8.07 28.81 -18.29
C ASP A 83 -8.18 28.41 -19.77
N LYS A 84 -7.40 29.08 -20.63
CA LYS A 84 -7.37 28.79 -22.08
C LYS A 84 -6.52 27.57 -22.42
N THR A 85 -5.74 27.05 -21.48
CA THR A 85 -4.96 25.82 -21.68
C THR A 85 -5.81 24.57 -21.47
N ARG A 86 -6.95 24.71 -20.79
CA ARG A 86 -7.93 23.65 -20.54
C ARG A 86 -9.13 23.77 -21.45
N LEU A 87 -9.75 22.63 -21.76
CA LEU A 87 -10.89 22.54 -22.68
C LEU A 87 -10.60 23.31 -23.98
N ALA A 88 -9.48 22.97 -24.65
CA ALA A 88 -9.01 23.62 -25.88
C ALA A 88 -9.88 23.33 -27.12
N PHE A 89 -11.18 23.10 -26.90
CA PHE A 89 -12.21 22.94 -27.92
C PHE A 89 -12.62 24.31 -28.46
N LYS A 90 -13.16 24.34 -29.68
CA LYS A 90 -13.64 25.59 -30.29
C LYS A 90 -15.17 25.70 -30.20
N GLY A 91 -15.65 26.93 -30.05
CA GLY A 91 -17.05 27.30 -30.26
C GLY A 91 -18.07 26.48 -29.44
N PRO A 92 -19.09 25.87 -30.07
CA PRO A 92 -20.17 25.16 -29.38
C PRO A 92 -19.71 23.98 -28.50
N VAL A 93 -18.68 23.25 -28.92
CA VAL A 93 -18.18 22.06 -28.20
C VAL A 93 -17.63 22.45 -26.82
N ARG A 94 -16.89 23.57 -26.76
CA ARG A 94 -16.38 24.10 -25.49
C ARG A 94 -17.51 24.50 -24.53
N ASN A 95 -18.56 25.12 -25.05
CA ASN A 95 -19.71 25.50 -24.24
C ASN A 95 -20.44 24.25 -23.70
N ARG A 96 -20.60 23.22 -24.54
CA ARG A 96 -21.16 21.92 -24.13
C ARG A 96 -20.33 21.25 -23.03
N ALA A 97 -19.01 21.19 -23.16
CA ALA A 97 -18.13 20.65 -22.13
C ALA A 97 -18.27 21.39 -20.79
N LEU A 98 -18.35 22.72 -20.82
CA LEU A 98 -18.57 23.53 -19.62
C LEU A 98 -19.93 23.25 -18.96
N ARG A 99 -21.00 23.02 -19.74
CA ARG A 99 -22.32 22.64 -19.21
C ARG A 99 -22.29 21.28 -18.53
N VAL A 100 -21.63 20.30 -19.13
CA VAL A 100 -21.41 18.97 -18.55
C VAL A 100 -20.68 19.06 -17.22
N LEU A 101 -19.55 19.78 -17.18
CA LEU A 101 -18.77 19.95 -15.95
C LEU A 101 -19.54 20.71 -14.86
N ASP A 102 -20.29 21.76 -15.24
CA ASP A 102 -21.10 22.53 -14.30
C ASP A 102 -22.24 21.70 -13.69
N ALA A 103 -22.89 20.86 -14.49
CA ALA A 103 -23.92 19.94 -14.01
C ALA A 103 -23.34 18.90 -13.05
N LEU A 104 -22.22 18.26 -13.40
CA LEU A 104 -21.51 17.33 -12.51
C LEU A 104 -21.08 18.00 -11.20
N ALA A 105 -20.51 19.20 -11.27
CA ALA A 105 -20.06 19.94 -10.11
C ALA A 105 -21.22 20.28 -9.16
N LYS A 106 -22.31 20.84 -9.69
CA LYS A 106 -23.48 21.21 -8.88
C LYS A 106 -24.15 20.01 -8.24
N GLU A 107 -24.28 18.93 -9.02
CA GLU A 107 -24.87 17.70 -8.52
C GLU A 107 -23.98 17.02 -7.46
N ALA A 108 -22.67 17.02 -7.64
CA ALA A 108 -21.74 16.53 -6.63
C ALA A 108 -21.85 17.33 -5.32
N VAL A 109 -21.91 18.67 -5.40
CA VAL A 109 -22.16 19.52 -4.23
C VAL A 109 -23.51 19.21 -3.59
N ARG A 110 -24.56 19.00 -4.39
CA ARG A 110 -25.90 18.61 -3.87
C ARG A 110 -25.87 17.28 -3.11
N ARG A 111 -25.00 16.35 -3.52
CA ARG A 111 -24.76 15.07 -2.83
C ARG A 111 -23.82 15.18 -1.62
N GLY A 112 -23.32 16.37 -1.32
CA GLY A 112 -22.43 16.64 -0.17
C GLY A 112 -20.95 16.40 -0.47
N TYR A 113 -20.55 16.33 -1.74
CA TYR A 113 -19.15 16.14 -2.13
C TYR A 113 -18.45 17.47 -2.33
N GLU A 114 -17.15 17.50 -2.06
CA GLU A 114 -16.33 18.67 -2.33
C GLU A 114 -15.95 18.69 -3.82
N VAL A 115 -15.95 19.89 -4.40
CA VAL A 115 -15.61 20.08 -5.81
C VAL A 115 -14.60 21.19 -5.94
N SER A 116 -13.43 20.85 -6.47
CA SER A 116 -12.32 21.78 -6.64
C SER A 116 -11.86 21.83 -8.09
N ARG A 117 -11.11 22.89 -8.42
CA ARG A 117 -10.36 22.92 -9.66
C ARG A 117 -9.23 21.92 -9.55
N ALA A 118 -8.98 21.13 -10.58
CA ALA A 118 -7.78 20.32 -10.63
C ALA A 118 -6.53 21.21 -10.57
N GLU A 119 -5.73 21.06 -9.52
CA GLU A 119 -4.44 21.72 -9.43
C GLU A 119 -3.41 21.05 -10.35
N VAL A 120 -2.52 21.84 -10.93
CA VAL A 120 -1.37 21.32 -11.67
C VAL A 120 -0.41 20.73 -10.64
N ASN A 121 -0.37 19.40 -10.47
CA ASN A 121 0.64 18.80 -9.60
C ASN A 121 2.03 19.02 -10.24
N PRO A 122 2.93 19.81 -9.62
CA PRO A 122 4.25 20.07 -10.18
C PRO A 122 5.12 18.80 -10.19
N ARG A 123 4.85 17.86 -9.26
CA ARG A 123 5.63 16.65 -8.98
C ARG A 123 5.04 15.36 -9.58
N GLY A 124 3.91 15.43 -10.28
CA GLY A 124 3.28 14.25 -10.88
C GLY A 124 4.09 13.69 -12.05
N TYR A 125 4.21 12.36 -12.13
CA TYR A 125 4.57 11.68 -13.37
C TYR A 125 3.64 12.16 -14.51
N ARG A 126 4.20 12.27 -15.72
CA ARG A 126 3.53 12.76 -16.93
C ARG A 126 2.22 11.95 -17.14
N GLY A 127 1.06 12.52 -16.79
CA GLY A 127 -0.25 11.92 -17.08
C GLY A 127 -1.34 11.89 -15.99
N SER A 128 -1.12 12.32 -14.73
CA SER A 128 -2.15 12.12 -13.67
C SER A 128 -2.89 13.35 -13.12
N SER A 129 -2.47 14.59 -13.39
CA SER A 129 -3.22 15.78 -12.90
C SER A 129 -2.96 17.08 -13.69
N ARG A 130 -2.10 17.07 -14.71
CA ARG A 130 -1.85 18.29 -15.49
C ARG A 130 -3.02 18.64 -16.40
N ASP A 131 -3.87 17.67 -16.71
CA ASP A 131 -4.91 17.77 -17.75
C ASP A 131 -6.32 17.41 -17.26
N SER A 132 -6.60 17.48 -15.96
CA SER A 132 -7.98 17.38 -15.44
C SER A 132 -8.68 18.73 -15.42
N ASP A 133 -9.97 18.71 -15.68
CA ASP A 133 -10.83 19.89 -15.74
C ASP A 133 -11.56 20.14 -14.41
N LEU A 134 -11.84 19.07 -13.65
CA LEU A 134 -12.59 19.11 -12.39
C LEU A 134 -12.08 18.02 -11.44
N VAL A 135 -12.11 18.25 -10.13
CA VAL A 135 -11.90 17.21 -9.12
C VAL A 135 -13.13 17.15 -8.22
N ILE A 136 -13.62 15.94 -7.98
CA ILE A 136 -14.66 15.65 -7.00
C ILE A 136 -14.02 14.83 -5.88
N THR A 137 -14.15 15.30 -4.64
CA THR A 137 -13.57 14.67 -3.46
C THR A 137 -14.69 14.11 -2.58
N ILE A 138 -14.60 12.81 -2.27
CA ILE A 138 -15.53 12.09 -1.42
C ILE A 138 -14.75 11.51 -0.24
N GLY A 139 -14.95 12.07 0.96
CA GLY A 139 -14.10 11.76 2.11
C GLY A 139 -12.67 12.23 1.85
N GLU A 140 -11.70 11.32 1.95
CA GLU A 140 -10.27 11.59 1.69
C GLU A 140 -9.83 11.20 0.27
N HIS A 141 -10.78 10.92 -0.64
CA HIS A 141 -10.49 10.33 -1.95
C HIS A 141 -10.82 11.28 -3.09
N ASP A 142 -9.79 11.69 -3.82
CA ASP A 142 -9.89 12.59 -4.97
C ASP A 142 -10.17 11.84 -6.28
N HIS A 143 -11.14 12.34 -7.03
CA HIS A 143 -11.51 11.82 -8.34
C HIS A 143 -11.41 12.92 -9.39
N ALA A 144 -10.28 12.94 -10.10
CA ALA A 144 -10.03 13.87 -11.18
C ALA A 144 -10.76 13.47 -12.46
N LEU A 145 -11.45 14.43 -13.08
CA LEU A 145 -12.19 14.28 -14.32
C LEU A 145 -11.55 15.11 -15.43
N SER A 146 -11.47 14.52 -16.62
CA SER A 146 -11.06 15.22 -17.85
C SER A 146 -12.16 15.08 -18.89
N VAL A 147 -12.46 16.14 -19.63
CA VAL A 147 -13.33 16.11 -20.80
C VAL A 147 -12.45 16.12 -22.03
N VAL A 148 -12.71 15.19 -22.95
CA VAL A 148 -11.98 15.04 -24.21
C VAL A 148 -12.98 15.10 -25.36
N GLU A 149 -12.59 15.70 -26.48
CA GLU A 149 -13.33 15.63 -27.74
C GLU A 149 -12.77 14.48 -28.57
N ASP A 150 -13.64 13.56 -28.99
CA ASP A 150 -13.25 12.46 -29.86
C ASP A 150 -12.91 13.00 -31.26
N THR A 151 -11.95 12.37 -31.92
CA THR A 151 -11.60 12.66 -33.31
C THR A 151 -12.12 11.59 -34.25
N ASP A 152 -12.72 11.98 -35.36
CA ASP A 152 -12.92 11.08 -36.49
C ASP A 152 -11.58 10.82 -37.20
N ARG A 153 -11.45 9.62 -37.74
CA ARG A 153 -10.25 9.16 -38.43
C ARG A 153 -10.58 8.95 -39.89
N THR A 154 -9.95 9.72 -40.77
CA THR A 154 -10.05 9.55 -42.22
C THR A 154 -8.72 9.06 -42.76
N PRO A 155 -8.69 8.15 -43.75
CA PRO A 155 -7.43 7.80 -44.42
C PRO A 155 -6.69 9.06 -44.86
N HIS A 156 -5.42 9.16 -44.50
CA HIS A 156 -4.60 10.33 -44.86
C HIS A 156 -4.21 10.23 -46.33
N GLU A 157 -4.37 11.33 -47.07
CA GLU A 157 -3.91 11.46 -48.45
C GLU A 157 -2.52 12.14 -48.43
N PRO A 158 -1.43 11.39 -48.68
CA PRO A 158 -0.09 11.94 -48.62
C PRO A 158 0.12 13.06 -49.62
N THR A 159 0.64 14.19 -49.15
CA THR A 159 1.03 15.27 -50.06
C THR A 159 2.29 14.91 -50.83
N ALA A 160 2.49 15.51 -52.02
CA ALA A 160 3.71 15.30 -52.82
C ALA A 160 4.99 15.60 -52.02
N ARG A 161 4.93 16.59 -51.13
CA ARG A 161 6.03 16.95 -50.23
C ARG A 161 6.31 15.86 -49.20
N GLU A 162 5.28 15.27 -48.59
CA GLU A 162 5.45 14.18 -47.63
C GLU A 162 5.99 12.92 -48.28
N LEU A 163 5.59 12.63 -49.52
CA LEU A 163 6.16 11.53 -50.31
C LEU A 163 7.64 11.76 -50.61
N GLU A 164 8.01 12.99 -51.00
CA GLU A 164 9.41 13.37 -51.24
C GLU A 164 10.26 13.30 -49.96
N GLU A 165 9.73 13.77 -48.82
CA GLU A 165 10.42 13.71 -47.53
C GLU A 165 10.53 12.26 -47.00
N ALA A 166 9.52 11.41 -47.22
CA ALA A 166 9.54 10.01 -46.83
C ALA A 166 10.51 9.17 -47.67
N ALA A 167 10.78 9.56 -48.92
CA ALA A 167 11.73 8.89 -49.81
C ALA A 167 13.21 9.13 -49.45
N LYS A 168 13.51 10.07 -48.56
CA LYS A 168 14.88 10.38 -48.11
C LYS A 168 15.38 9.31 -47.10
N PRO A 169 16.69 9.05 -47.02
CA PRO A 169 17.26 8.25 -45.94
C PRO A 169 16.88 8.86 -44.58
N PHE A 170 16.31 8.05 -43.67
CA PHE A 170 15.72 8.48 -42.39
C PHE A 170 14.50 9.43 -42.50
N GLY A 171 13.79 9.40 -43.64
CA GLY A 171 12.54 10.12 -43.84
C GLY A 171 11.46 9.80 -42.80
N ARG A 172 10.59 10.77 -42.50
CA ARG A 172 9.51 10.58 -41.52
C ARG A 172 8.44 9.65 -42.09
N ARG A 173 7.89 8.78 -41.23
CA ARG A 173 6.76 7.94 -41.60
C ARG A 173 5.52 8.81 -41.79
N ILE A 174 4.89 8.71 -42.96
CA ILE A 174 3.64 9.39 -43.26
C ILE A 174 2.53 8.80 -42.36
N PRO A 175 1.73 9.64 -41.68
CA PRO A 175 0.59 9.17 -40.91
C PRO A 175 -0.38 8.36 -41.78
N LYS A 176 -1.01 7.34 -41.18
CA LYS A 176 -2.02 6.54 -41.88
C LYS A 176 -3.39 7.26 -41.96
N TYR A 177 -3.65 8.15 -41.02
CA TYR A 177 -4.95 8.80 -40.86
C TYR A 177 -4.79 10.28 -40.51
N ASP A 178 -5.70 11.08 -41.04
CA ASP A 178 -5.99 12.42 -40.55
C ASP A 178 -7.02 12.35 -39.43
N HIS A 179 -6.87 13.24 -38.46
CA HIS A 179 -7.70 13.30 -37.26
C HIS A 179 -8.45 14.62 -37.23
N THR A 180 -9.78 14.56 -37.34
CA THR A 180 -10.65 15.74 -37.33
C THR A 180 -11.53 15.73 -36.08
N PRO A 181 -11.67 16.85 -35.34
CA PRO A 181 -12.56 16.91 -34.19
C PRO A 181 -14.00 16.59 -34.58
N SER A 182 -14.64 15.65 -33.88
CA SER A 182 -15.98 15.14 -34.24
C SER A 182 -17.13 15.87 -33.54
N GLY A 183 -16.85 16.73 -32.56
CA GLY A 183 -17.85 17.34 -31.68
C GLY A 183 -18.42 16.41 -30.60
N ARG A 184 -18.08 15.12 -30.62
CA ARG A 184 -18.45 14.14 -29.59
C ARG A 184 -17.54 14.29 -28.38
N LEU A 185 -18.13 14.28 -27.19
CA LEU A 185 -17.41 14.45 -25.93
C LEU A 185 -17.37 13.14 -25.14
N THR A 186 -16.23 12.92 -24.46
CA THR A 186 -16.02 11.82 -23.52
C THR A 186 -15.48 12.38 -22.20
N VAL A 187 -16.13 12.04 -21.08
CA VAL A 187 -15.62 12.26 -19.72
C VAL A 187 -14.76 11.06 -19.32
N HIS A 188 -13.53 11.36 -18.92
CA HIS A 188 -12.56 10.43 -18.38
C HIS A 188 -12.53 10.59 -16.86
N ILE A 189 -12.72 9.50 -16.13
CA ILE A 189 -12.40 9.43 -14.69
C ILE A 189 -10.96 8.95 -14.58
N ASN A 190 -10.06 9.87 -14.24
CA ASN A 190 -8.62 9.65 -14.22
C ASN A 190 -8.20 8.67 -13.12
N GLY A 191 -7.00 8.09 -13.26
CA GLY A 191 -6.48 7.11 -12.31
C GLY A 191 -7.24 5.78 -12.35
N GLY A 192 -7.66 5.36 -13.57
CA GLY A 192 -8.49 4.18 -13.81
C GLY A 192 -8.05 2.95 -13.02
N LEU A 193 -9.03 2.28 -12.42
CA LEU A 193 -8.87 0.95 -11.84
C LEU A 193 -9.19 -0.09 -12.93
N GLY A 194 -8.43 -1.19 -12.97
CA GLY A 194 -8.69 -2.28 -13.91
C GLY A 194 -10.17 -2.73 -13.85
N VAL A 195 -10.74 -3.01 -15.03
CA VAL A 195 -12.11 -3.54 -15.21
C VAL A 195 -13.27 -2.55 -14.96
N ARG A 196 -13.02 -1.38 -14.38
CA ARG A 196 -14.07 -0.37 -14.19
C ARG A 196 -14.17 0.59 -15.36
N GLN A 197 -15.40 0.93 -15.75
CA GLN A 197 -15.63 1.94 -16.77
C GLN A 197 -15.05 3.28 -16.31
N SER A 198 -14.09 3.78 -17.09
CA SER A 198 -13.41 5.06 -16.81
C SER A 198 -13.71 6.11 -17.88
N HIS A 199 -14.46 5.74 -18.92
CA HIS A 199 -14.74 6.57 -20.09
C HIS A 199 -16.24 6.54 -20.35
N PHE A 200 -16.83 7.73 -20.33
CA PHE A 200 -18.26 7.95 -20.53
C PHE A 200 -18.38 9.00 -21.62
N GLY A 201 -18.76 8.58 -22.83
CA GLY A 201 -18.85 9.49 -23.96
C GLY A 201 -20.15 9.39 -24.70
N ASP A 202 -20.30 10.31 -25.65
CA ASP A 202 -21.33 10.26 -26.67
C ASP A 202 -21.24 8.95 -27.45
N THR A 203 -22.40 8.41 -27.75
CA THR A 203 -22.54 7.26 -28.63
C THR A 203 -23.55 7.59 -29.72
N LYS A 204 -23.76 6.66 -30.65
CA LYS A 204 -24.80 6.84 -31.69
C LYS A 204 -26.21 6.96 -31.11
N THR A 205 -26.44 6.45 -29.89
CA THR A 205 -27.76 6.33 -29.27
C THR A 205 -27.93 7.16 -27.99
N TYR A 206 -26.83 7.55 -27.35
CA TYR A 206 -26.84 8.29 -26.09
C TYR A 206 -25.95 9.52 -26.14
N ASN A 207 -26.46 10.62 -25.62
CA ASN A 207 -25.70 11.83 -25.35
C ASN A 207 -25.03 11.73 -23.98
N LEU A 208 -23.84 12.30 -23.84
CA LEU A 208 -23.08 12.37 -22.60
C LEU A 208 -23.87 12.98 -21.43
N GLU A 209 -24.73 13.96 -21.69
CA GLU A 209 -25.58 14.61 -20.71
C GLU A 209 -26.52 13.64 -19.98
N ASN A 210 -26.94 12.56 -20.64
CA ASN A 210 -27.82 11.56 -20.03
C ASN A 210 -27.04 10.55 -19.16
N ARG A 211 -25.71 10.61 -19.17
CA ARG A 211 -24.81 9.67 -18.48
C ARG A 211 -24.14 10.26 -17.24
N LEU A 212 -24.45 11.50 -16.88
CA LEU A 212 -23.82 12.17 -15.74
C LEU A 212 -24.13 11.47 -14.41
N GLY A 213 -25.33 10.89 -14.27
CA GLY A 213 -25.69 10.08 -13.11
C GLY A 213 -24.83 8.82 -12.99
N GLU A 214 -24.53 8.15 -14.12
CA GLU A 214 -23.62 6.99 -14.17
C GLU A 214 -22.21 7.37 -13.74
N ILE A 215 -21.72 8.53 -14.21
CA ILE A 215 -20.38 9.03 -13.86
C ILE A 215 -20.28 9.24 -12.35
N LEU A 216 -21.24 9.91 -11.73
CA LEU A 216 -21.23 10.16 -10.28
C LEU A 216 -21.36 8.87 -9.48
N GLN A 217 -22.23 7.95 -9.89
CA GLN A 217 -22.35 6.64 -9.24
C GLN A 217 -21.04 5.84 -9.34
N GLU A 218 -20.34 5.92 -10.46
CA GLU A 218 -19.04 5.28 -10.65
C GLU A 218 -18.00 5.87 -9.69
N ILE A 219 -17.95 7.20 -9.56
CA ILE A 219 -17.08 7.92 -8.62
C ILE A 219 -17.39 7.52 -7.17
N GLU A 220 -18.66 7.51 -6.76
CA GLU A 220 -19.08 7.06 -5.43
C GLU A 220 -18.60 5.63 -5.14
N GLY A 221 -18.78 4.72 -6.11
CA GLY A 221 -18.30 3.36 -5.97
C GLY A 221 -16.77 3.25 -5.92
N ARG A 222 -16.02 4.20 -6.52
CA ARG A 222 -14.56 4.24 -6.40
C ARG A 222 -14.13 4.76 -5.03
N ALA A 223 -14.79 5.80 -4.51
CA ALA A 223 -14.54 6.33 -3.18
C ALA A 223 -14.77 5.27 -2.10
N ALA A 224 -15.89 4.53 -2.16
CA ALA A 224 -16.18 3.45 -1.22
C ALA A 224 -15.11 2.35 -1.25
N ALA A 225 -14.64 1.96 -2.44
CA ALA A 225 -13.59 0.96 -2.59
C ALA A 225 -12.23 1.46 -2.07
N SER A 226 -11.88 2.72 -2.33
CA SER A 226 -10.65 3.33 -1.80
C SER A 226 -10.68 3.43 -0.27
N GLU A 227 -11.83 3.75 0.31
CA GLU A 227 -12.00 3.82 1.76
C GLU A 227 -11.89 2.44 2.42
N ALA A 228 -12.53 1.42 1.84
CA ALA A 228 -12.40 0.04 2.32
C ALA A 228 -10.93 -0.41 2.34
N ARG A 229 -10.17 -0.14 1.26
CA ARG A 229 -8.73 -0.43 1.20
C ARG A 229 -7.91 0.37 2.22
N ARG A 230 -8.30 1.62 2.51
CA ARG A 230 -7.63 2.44 3.52
C ARG A 230 -7.80 1.81 4.91
N LEU A 231 -9.03 1.45 5.26
CA LEU A 231 -9.36 0.81 6.54
C LEU A 231 -8.69 -0.56 6.68
N GLU A 232 -8.68 -1.38 5.62
CA GLU A 232 -7.99 -2.67 5.61
C GLU A 232 -6.48 -2.51 5.86
N ARG A 233 -5.82 -1.53 5.22
CA ARG A 233 -4.40 -1.25 5.47
C ARG A 233 -4.12 -0.79 6.89
N ILE A 234 -5.02 -0.01 7.49
CA ILE A 234 -4.90 0.43 8.89
C ILE A 234 -5.02 -0.80 9.81
N ALA A 235 -6.06 -1.61 9.62
CA ALA A 235 -6.29 -2.81 10.42
C ALA A 235 -5.12 -3.82 10.29
N GLN A 236 -4.62 -4.04 9.08
CA GLN A 236 -3.46 -4.90 8.85
C GLN A 236 -2.21 -4.36 9.55
N ALA A 237 -1.93 -3.05 9.45
CA ALA A 237 -0.78 -2.44 10.10
C ALA A 237 -0.84 -2.55 11.63
N GLU A 238 -2.04 -2.39 12.21
CA GLU A 238 -2.25 -2.61 13.64
C GLU A 238 -2.06 -4.06 14.05
N ALA A 239 -2.58 -5.02 13.26
CA ALA A 239 -2.41 -6.44 13.53
C ALA A 239 -0.94 -6.87 13.44
N GLU A 240 -0.22 -6.42 12.40
CA GLU A 240 1.22 -6.63 12.24
C GLU A 240 2.01 -6.05 13.42
N LYS A 241 1.65 -4.85 13.86
CA LYS A 241 2.29 -4.21 15.02
C LYS A 241 2.07 -5.02 16.31
N ARG A 242 0.84 -5.45 16.60
CA ARG A 242 0.52 -6.25 17.80
C ARG A 242 1.27 -7.57 17.81
N ALA A 243 1.24 -8.30 16.69
CA ALA A 243 1.97 -9.56 16.55
C ALA A 243 3.48 -9.38 16.75
N TRP A 244 4.03 -8.27 16.26
CA TRP A 244 5.44 -7.92 16.47
C TRP A 244 5.76 -7.60 17.95
N GLU A 245 4.91 -6.82 18.62
CA GLU A 245 5.07 -6.48 20.05
C GLU A 245 5.05 -7.74 20.92
N GLU A 246 4.12 -8.66 20.69
CA GLU A 246 4.04 -9.94 21.42
C GLU A 246 5.33 -10.77 21.28
N VAL A 247 5.85 -10.90 20.06
CA VAL A 247 7.11 -11.63 19.83
C VAL A 247 8.29 -10.91 20.48
N ARG A 248 8.33 -9.57 20.42
CA ARG A 248 9.39 -8.78 21.03
C ARG A 248 9.41 -8.91 22.55
N ASP A 249 8.26 -8.85 23.19
CA ASP A 249 8.16 -8.95 24.64
C ASP A 249 8.61 -10.34 25.12
N GLN A 250 8.20 -11.40 24.41
CA GLN A 250 8.72 -12.74 24.68
C GLN A 250 10.23 -12.85 24.44
N ALA A 251 10.73 -12.23 23.36
CA ALA A 251 12.16 -12.24 23.04
C ALA A 251 13.02 -11.54 24.10
N ILE A 252 12.51 -10.50 24.76
CA ILE A 252 13.17 -9.85 25.90
C ILE A 252 13.28 -10.79 27.10
N LEU A 253 12.21 -11.54 27.40
CA LEU A 253 12.22 -12.54 28.47
C LEU A 253 13.24 -13.64 28.18
N ASP A 254 13.20 -14.21 26.97
CA ASP A 254 14.10 -15.28 26.53
C ASP A 254 15.57 -14.83 26.55
N ALA A 255 15.86 -13.60 26.09
CA ALA A 255 17.20 -13.03 26.12
C ALA A 255 17.71 -12.80 27.55
N THR A 256 16.82 -12.37 28.46
CA THR A 256 17.14 -12.18 29.87
C THR A 256 17.46 -13.53 30.53
N GLU A 257 16.67 -14.56 30.24
CA GLU A 257 16.90 -15.92 30.75
C GLU A 257 18.23 -16.49 30.22
N ALA A 258 18.50 -16.35 28.92
CA ALA A 258 19.76 -16.76 28.32
C ALA A 258 20.98 -16.06 28.95
N TYR A 259 20.84 -14.77 29.30
CA TYR A 259 21.87 -14.03 30.03
C TYR A 259 22.11 -14.65 31.42
N TYR A 260 21.05 -14.92 32.19
CA TYR A 260 21.19 -15.53 33.52
C TYR A 260 21.82 -16.92 33.44
N ALA A 261 21.41 -17.75 32.47
CA ALA A 261 22.02 -19.05 32.22
C ALA A 261 23.53 -18.92 31.94
N LYS A 262 23.94 -17.93 31.13
CA LYS A 262 25.36 -17.65 30.83
C LYS A 262 26.14 -17.21 32.08
N VAL A 263 25.54 -16.40 32.95
CA VAL A 263 26.17 -16.00 34.21
C VAL A 263 26.35 -17.20 35.13
N LEU A 264 25.31 -18.04 35.27
CA LEU A 264 25.36 -19.25 36.10
C LEU A 264 26.43 -20.24 35.59
N ALA A 265 26.48 -20.49 34.28
CA ALA A 265 27.48 -21.35 33.67
C ALA A 265 28.91 -20.87 33.98
N LYS A 266 29.18 -19.56 33.84
CA LYS A 266 30.48 -18.97 34.20
C LYS A 266 30.82 -19.07 35.67
N GLN A 267 29.81 -19.01 36.56
CA GLN A 267 30.03 -19.23 37.99
C GLN A 267 30.42 -20.70 38.23
N ALA A 268 29.71 -21.65 37.64
CA ALA A 268 30.04 -23.07 37.76
C ALA A 268 31.47 -23.38 37.28
N GLU A 269 31.87 -22.86 36.11
CA GLU A 269 33.24 -23.00 35.58
C GLU A 269 34.30 -22.45 36.55
N ARG A 270 34.07 -21.26 37.12
CA ARG A 270 35.00 -20.65 38.09
C ARG A 270 35.09 -21.44 39.39
N TRP A 271 33.97 -21.98 39.84
CA TRP A 271 33.92 -22.83 41.03
C TRP A 271 34.70 -24.13 40.81
N GLU A 272 34.49 -24.80 39.67
CA GLU A 272 35.22 -26.00 39.30
C GLU A 272 36.73 -25.73 39.21
N ARG A 273 37.13 -24.64 38.55
CA ARG A 273 38.54 -24.23 38.46
C ARG A 273 39.16 -23.94 39.82
N ALA A 274 38.43 -23.30 40.74
CA ALA A 274 38.90 -23.06 42.09
C ALA A 274 39.11 -24.38 42.86
N ASN A 275 38.22 -25.36 42.71
CA ASN A 275 38.37 -26.68 43.32
C ASN A 275 39.54 -27.47 42.72
N GLU A 276 39.76 -27.38 41.41
CA GLU A 276 40.92 -27.98 40.76
C GLU A 276 42.24 -27.38 41.29
N LEU A 277 42.32 -26.05 41.37
CA LEU A 277 43.48 -25.37 41.92
C LEU A 277 43.68 -25.69 43.40
N ALA A 278 42.62 -25.78 44.20
CA ALA A 278 42.73 -26.17 45.61
C ALA A 278 43.40 -27.55 45.76
N ARG A 279 42.98 -28.55 44.97
CA ARG A 279 43.61 -29.88 44.95
C ARG A 279 45.09 -29.82 44.52
N TYR A 280 45.42 -28.99 43.54
CA TYR A 280 46.81 -28.77 43.14
C TYR A 280 47.64 -28.12 44.26
N LEU A 281 47.08 -27.15 44.99
CA LEU A 281 47.75 -26.50 46.11
C LEU A 281 47.96 -27.45 47.29
N ASP A 282 47.07 -28.42 47.51
CA ASP A 282 47.27 -29.48 48.51
C ASP A 282 48.46 -30.38 48.12
N ALA A 283 48.55 -30.79 46.85
CA ALA A 283 49.70 -31.53 46.34
C ALA A 283 51.00 -30.69 46.39
N MET A 284 50.91 -29.40 46.11
CA MET A 284 52.04 -28.45 46.20
C MET A 284 52.54 -28.32 47.65
N ALA A 285 51.63 -28.22 48.62
CA ALA A 285 51.97 -28.15 50.04
C ALA A 285 52.75 -29.41 50.49
N ALA A 286 52.24 -30.60 50.14
CA ALA A 286 52.92 -31.86 50.43
C ALA A 286 54.33 -31.94 49.79
N ARG A 287 54.50 -31.41 48.58
CA ARG A 287 55.84 -31.35 47.94
C ARG A 287 56.77 -30.39 48.67
N ILE A 288 56.29 -29.22 49.08
CA ILE A 288 57.11 -28.20 49.78
C ILE A 288 57.68 -28.76 51.09
N GLU A 289 56.91 -29.56 51.84
CA GLU A 289 57.37 -30.20 53.08
C GLU A 289 58.61 -31.08 52.88
N SER A 290 58.77 -31.67 51.70
CA SER A 290 59.90 -32.53 51.33
C SER A 290 61.10 -31.80 50.72
N LEU A 291 61.09 -30.46 50.65
CA LEU A 291 62.21 -29.65 50.13
C LEU A 291 63.21 -29.30 51.24
N ASP A 292 64.46 -29.01 50.84
CA ASP A 292 65.48 -28.44 51.71
C ASP A 292 65.06 -27.06 52.27
N PRO A 293 65.62 -26.61 53.41
CA PRO A 293 65.11 -25.43 54.14
C PRO A 293 65.06 -24.13 53.32
N GLU A 294 66.05 -23.90 52.46
CA GLU A 294 66.17 -22.67 51.66
C GLU A 294 65.12 -22.60 50.53
N PRO A 295 64.94 -23.61 49.66
CA PRO A 295 63.86 -23.62 48.67
C PRO A 295 62.45 -23.79 49.28
N ARG A 296 62.35 -24.33 50.51
CA ARG A 296 61.07 -24.48 51.21
C ARG A 296 60.42 -23.13 51.54
N ALA A 297 61.19 -22.18 52.07
CA ALA A 297 60.66 -20.86 52.45
C ALA A 297 60.07 -20.09 51.25
N ALA A 298 60.72 -20.16 50.08
CA ALA A 298 60.20 -19.56 48.85
C ALA A 298 58.89 -20.25 48.38
N GLY A 299 58.83 -21.58 48.49
CA GLY A 299 57.63 -22.37 48.19
C GLY A 299 56.44 -22.04 49.10
N GLU A 300 56.67 -21.88 50.40
CA GLU A 300 55.64 -21.52 51.38
C GLU A 300 55.05 -20.12 51.11
N ALA A 301 55.90 -19.15 50.77
CA ALA A 301 55.46 -17.80 50.41
C ALA A 301 54.56 -17.81 49.16
N TRP A 302 54.92 -18.60 48.14
CA TRP A 302 54.11 -18.75 46.93
C TRP A 302 52.79 -19.49 47.20
N LEU A 303 52.81 -20.53 48.03
CA LEU A 303 51.61 -21.28 48.44
C LEU A 303 50.62 -20.37 49.20
N ALA A 304 51.11 -19.51 50.10
CA ALA A 304 50.27 -18.58 50.85
C ALA A 304 49.55 -17.57 49.94
N TRP A 305 50.28 -16.99 48.98
CA TRP A 305 49.67 -16.12 47.96
C TRP A 305 48.64 -16.89 47.12
N SER A 306 49.00 -18.09 46.64
CA SER A 306 48.15 -18.91 45.78
C SER A 306 46.84 -19.31 46.46
N ARG A 307 46.87 -19.64 47.76
CA ARG A 307 45.66 -19.93 48.55
C ARG A 307 44.73 -18.72 48.63
N THR A 308 45.27 -17.53 48.83
CA THR A 308 44.52 -16.27 48.83
C THR A 308 43.88 -16.00 47.47
N TYR A 309 44.64 -16.21 46.38
CA TYR A 309 44.13 -16.08 45.01
C TYR A 309 42.97 -17.04 44.73
N VAL A 310 43.11 -18.34 45.04
CA VAL A 310 42.05 -19.34 44.81
C VAL A 310 40.80 -19.04 45.62
N ALA A 311 40.93 -18.61 46.87
CA ALA A 311 39.78 -18.18 47.69
C ALA A 311 39.01 -17.02 47.04
N SER A 312 39.72 -16.07 46.42
CA SER A 312 39.08 -14.95 45.70
C SER A 312 38.42 -15.34 44.36
N LEU A 313 38.87 -16.45 43.76
CA LEU A 313 38.34 -16.96 42.49
C LEU A 313 36.98 -17.65 42.68
N SER A 314 36.77 -18.28 43.84
CA SER A 314 35.53 -19.01 44.13
C SER A 314 34.32 -18.06 44.12
N PRO A 315 33.30 -18.32 43.28
CA PRO A 315 32.10 -17.51 43.26
C PRO A 315 31.29 -17.62 44.56
N LEU A 316 31.47 -18.69 45.34
CA LEU A 316 30.81 -18.92 46.63
C LEU A 316 31.39 -18.06 47.76
N ALA A 317 32.55 -17.44 47.56
CA ALA A 317 33.11 -16.46 48.51
C ALA A 317 32.36 -15.11 48.48
N LYS A 318 31.47 -14.91 47.49
CA LYS A 318 30.64 -13.70 47.34
C LYS A 318 29.21 -13.98 47.80
N LYS A 319 28.45 -12.92 48.10
CA LYS A 319 27.03 -13.03 48.45
C LYS A 319 26.23 -13.65 47.30
N LEU A 320 25.49 -14.72 47.60
CA LEU A 320 24.59 -15.38 46.66
C LEU A 320 23.34 -14.53 46.46
N ARG A 321 23.20 -13.94 45.28
CA ARG A 321 22.03 -13.16 44.86
C ARG A 321 21.81 -13.35 43.36
N MET A 322 20.58 -13.11 42.91
CA MET A 322 20.28 -13.07 41.48
C MET A 322 21.16 -12.02 40.79
N PRO A 323 21.71 -12.33 39.59
CA PRO A 323 22.45 -11.34 38.81
C PRO A 323 21.59 -10.11 38.53
N GLU A 324 22.21 -8.95 38.42
CA GLU A 324 21.50 -7.74 38.01
C GLU A 324 20.95 -7.91 36.59
N ALA A 325 19.72 -7.43 36.38
CA ALA A 325 19.06 -7.57 35.08
C ALA A 325 19.90 -6.90 33.98
N PRO A 326 20.12 -7.56 32.83
CA PRO A 326 20.91 -7.01 31.75
C PRO A 326 20.19 -5.82 31.12
N LYS A 327 20.96 -4.80 30.71
CA LYS A 327 20.46 -3.80 29.76
C LYS A 327 20.56 -4.38 28.35
N LEU A 328 19.49 -5.03 27.91
CA LEU A 328 19.44 -5.65 26.59
C LEU A 328 19.40 -4.61 25.48
N THR A 329 20.25 -4.80 24.48
CA THR A 329 20.22 -4.05 23.23
C THR A 329 19.37 -4.77 22.18
N THR A 330 19.06 -4.09 21.08
CA THR A 330 18.32 -4.67 19.96
C THR A 330 19.01 -5.91 19.38
N GLU A 331 20.34 -5.94 19.35
CA GLU A 331 21.10 -7.11 18.87
C GLU A 331 21.09 -8.28 19.87
N ASP A 332 20.94 -8.03 21.17
CA ASP A 332 20.81 -9.10 22.16
C ASP A 332 19.46 -9.84 22.05
N ILE A 333 18.41 -9.12 21.60
CA ILE A 333 17.05 -9.65 21.46
C ILE A 333 16.86 -10.36 20.11
N LYS A 334 17.60 -9.92 19.07
CA LYS A 334 17.50 -10.41 17.69
C LYS A 334 17.47 -11.93 17.52
N PRO A 335 18.30 -12.75 18.22
CA PRO A 335 18.25 -14.21 18.09
C PRO A 335 16.89 -14.81 18.51
N PHE A 336 16.15 -14.11 19.37
CA PHE A 336 14.89 -14.55 19.95
C PHE A 336 13.65 -14.01 19.21
N MET A 337 13.82 -13.17 18.19
CA MET A 337 12.73 -12.56 17.42
C MET A 337 12.02 -13.50 16.41
N ARG A 338 12.34 -14.79 16.40
CA ARG A 338 11.68 -15.82 15.56
C ARG A 338 11.59 -15.46 14.06
N GLY A 339 12.62 -14.79 13.53
CA GLY A 339 12.69 -14.35 12.13
C GLY A 339 12.05 -12.98 11.84
N LEU A 340 11.41 -12.34 12.83
CA LEU A 340 10.95 -10.96 12.73
C LEU A 340 12.12 -9.97 12.96
N SER A 341 11.99 -8.77 12.40
CA SER A 341 12.99 -7.71 12.62
C SER A 341 12.95 -7.21 14.05
N PRO A 342 14.08 -7.04 14.75
CA PRO A 342 14.11 -6.47 16.10
C PRO A 342 13.88 -4.94 16.10
N TYR A 343 13.85 -4.30 14.92
CA TYR A 343 13.75 -2.83 14.76
C TYR A 343 12.32 -2.33 14.50
N GLY A 344 11.38 -3.22 14.17
CA GLY A 344 9.98 -2.86 13.95
C GLY A 344 9.22 -3.85 13.07
N PRO A 345 7.88 -3.74 13.00
CA PRO A 345 7.02 -4.69 12.30
C PRO A 345 7.26 -4.76 10.79
N ARG A 346 7.81 -3.70 10.17
CA ARG A 346 8.05 -3.64 8.71
C ARG A 346 9.51 -3.85 8.30
N GLY A 347 10.39 -4.19 9.22
CA GLY A 347 11.83 -4.20 8.96
C GLY A 347 12.38 -2.80 8.70
N TYR A 348 13.70 -2.67 8.72
CA TYR A 348 14.42 -1.52 8.16
C TYR A 348 15.40 -2.06 7.13
#